data_AF-A0A0G3GTC2-F1
#
_entry.id   AF-A0A0G3GTC2-F1
#
_cell.length_a   1.000
_cell.length_b   1.000
_cell.length_c   1.000
_cell.angle_alpha   90.00
_cell.angle_beta   90.00
_cell.angle_gamma   90.00
#
_symmetry.space_group_name_H-M   'P 1'
#
loop_
_entity.id
_entity.type
_entity.pdbx_description
1 polymer ?
#
loop_
_entity_poly.entity_id
_entity_poly.type
_entity_poly.pdbx_seq_one_letter_code
_entity_poly.pdbx_strand_id
1 'polypeptide(L)'
;MPTHTPPPTLTPEQLLIIADVFCEEHKLNISNFSALYAIAAITQAAFQGIRVHESAAQVASAIEKTTRTLKPLNSKNSDFAQAVAAVYKAYADTTIEVTEI
;
A
#
# COMPACT_ATOMS: atom_id res chain seq x y z
N MET A 1 0.52 23.05 -17.06
CA MET A 1 -0.01 21.67 -17.08
C MET A 1 -0.06 21.20 -15.64
N PRO A 2 -1.16 20.59 -15.15
CA PRO A 2 -1.12 19.95 -13.85
C PRO A 2 0.00 18.90 -13.89
N THR A 3 0.97 19.05 -12.99
CA THR A 3 2.03 18.07 -12.79
C THR A 3 1.38 16.80 -12.27
N HIS A 4 1.22 15.80 -13.13
CA HIS A 4 0.75 14.49 -12.68
C HIS A 4 1.93 13.81 -11.98
N THR A 5 2.22 14.22 -10.75
CA THR A 5 3.23 13.58 -9.93
C THR A 5 2.86 12.10 -9.86
N PRO A 6 3.77 11.20 -10.26
CA PRO A 6 3.45 9.79 -10.26
C PRO A 6 3.14 9.33 -8.83
N PRO A 7 2.21 8.39 -8.64
CA PRO A 7 1.90 7.87 -7.33
C PRO A 7 3.17 7.27 -6.67
N PRO A 8 3.38 7.48 -5.36
CA PRO A 8 4.53 6.95 -4.68
C PRO A 8 4.44 5.42 -4.57
N THR A 9 5.55 4.79 -4.19
CA THR A 9 5.67 3.32 -4.11
C THR A 9 5.99 2.88 -2.69
N LEU A 10 5.46 1.73 -2.28
CA LEU A 10 5.87 1.05 -1.05
C LEU A 10 6.80 -0.12 -1.38
N THR A 11 7.93 -0.20 -0.69
CA THR A 11 8.77 -1.41 -0.74
C THR A 11 8.15 -2.53 0.11
N PRO A 12 8.48 -3.80 -0.15
CA PRO A 12 8.06 -4.90 0.70
C PRO A 12 8.44 -4.72 2.18
N GLU A 13 9.60 -4.16 2.48
CA GLU A 13 10.08 -3.88 3.84
C GLU A 13 9.22 -2.80 4.52
N GLN A 14 8.86 -1.74 3.80
CA GLN A 14 7.95 -0.71 4.34
C GLN A 14 6.58 -1.30 4.68
N LEU A 15 6.06 -2.18 3.81
CA LEU A 15 4.79 -2.83 4.08
C LEU A 15 4.90 -3.84 5.24
N LEU A 16 6.03 -4.53 5.38
CA LEU A 16 6.29 -5.41 6.52
C LEU A 16 6.27 -4.61 7.83
N ILE A 17 6.93 -3.45 7.88
CA ILE A 17 6.90 -2.56 9.05
C ILE A 17 5.47 -2.13 9.39
N ILE A 18 4.66 -1.76 8.39
CA ILE A 18 3.25 -1.41 8.59
C ILE A 18 2.48 -2.62 9.17
N ALA A 19 2.73 -3.82 8.66
CA ALA A 19 2.10 -5.05 9.14
C ALA A 19 2.50 -5.39 10.59
N ASP A 20 3.78 -5.25 10.93
CA ASP A 20 4.31 -5.50 12.27
C ASP A 20 3.65 -4.58 13.30
N VAL A 21 3.62 -3.26 13.02
CA VAL A 21 2.97 -2.27 13.90
C VAL A 21 1.48 -2.59 14.10
N PHE A 22 0.75 -2.88 13.02
CA PHE A 22 -0.66 -3.24 13.10
C PHE A 22 -0.88 -4.54 13.89
N CYS A 23 -0.01 -5.53 13.72
CA CYS A 23 -0.08 -6.80 14.43
C CYS A 23 0.20 -6.64 15.93
N GLU A 24 1.17 -5.81 16.29
CA GLU A 24 1.52 -5.52 17.69
C GLU A 24 0.34 -4.88 18.45
N GLU A 25 -0.32 -3.90 17.82
CA GLU A 25 -1.48 -3.19 18.37
C GLU A 25 -2.69 -4.12 18.54
N HIS A 26 -2.95 -4.98 17.55
CA HIS A 26 -4.14 -5.83 17.53
C HIS A 26 -3.92 -7.27 18.02
N LYS A 27 -2.71 -7.61 18.49
CA LYS A 27 -2.31 -8.95 18.94
C LYS A 27 -2.56 -10.03 17.87
N LEU A 28 -2.17 -9.70 16.64
CA LEU A 28 -2.27 -10.58 15.47
C LEU A 28 -0.89 -11.11 15.07
N ASN A 29 -0.87 -12.02 14.10
CA ASN A 29 0.37 -12.47 13.47
C ASN A 29 0.24 -12.39 11.95
N ILE A 30 1.36 -12.07 11.30
CA ILE A 30 1.52 -12.24 9.86
C ILE A 30 1.53 -13.74 9.56
N SER A 31 0.63 -14.17 8.69
CA SER A 31 0.46 -15.58 8.32
C SER A 31 0.85 -15.87 6.87
N ASN A 32 0.99 -14.83 6.06
CA ASN A 32 1.31 -14.94 4.64
C ASN A 32 2.21 -13.78 4.18
N PHE A 33 3.53 -13.99 4.23
CA PHE A 33 4.53 -13.01 3.80
C PHE A 33 4.51 -12.76 2.28
N SER A 34 4.18 -13.79 1.49
CA SER A 34 4.03 -13.65 0.03
C SER A 34 2.89 -12.69 -0.33
N ALA A 35 1.82 -12.67 0.47
CA ALA A 35 0.74 -11.70 0.32
C ALA A 35 1.22 -10.27 0.55
N LEU A 36 2.02 -10.02 1.59
CA LEU A 36 2.63 -8.70 1.82
C LEU A 36 3.47 -8.29 0.62
N TYR A 37 4.38 -9.16 0.18
CA TYR A 37 5.21 -8.85 -0.99
C TYR A 37 4.38 -8.48 -2.23
N ALA A 38 3.32 -9.26 -2.51
CA ALA A 38 2.41 -8.98 -3.62
C ALA A 38 1.67 -7.63 -3.49
N ILE A 39 1.22 -7.27 -2.28
CA ILE A 39 0.58 -5.99 -2.01
C ILE A 39 1.55 -4.82 -2.25
N ALA A 40 2.81 -4.94 -1.83
CA ALA A 40 3.83 -3.92 -2.10
C ALA A 40 4.09 -3.77 -3.61
N ALA A 41 4.17 -4.88 -4.34
CA ALA A 41 4.40 -4.88 -5.79
C ALA A 41 3.30 -4.15 -6.58
N ILE A 42 2.05 -4.13 -6.10
CA ILE A 42 0.95 -3.37 -6.73
C ILE A 42 1.28 -1.88 -6.84
N THR A 43 1.95 -1.31 -5.83
CA THR A 43 2.30 0.11 -5.84
C THR A 43 3.33 0.46 -6.92
N GLN A 44 4.07 -0.55 -7.40
CA GLN A 44 5.13 -0.44 -8.40
C GLN A 44 4.71 -1.03 -9.76
N ALA A 45 3.47 -1.52 -9.89
CA ALA A 45 3.05 -2.31 -11.04
C ALA A 45 3.10 -1.49 -12.34
N ALA A 46 3.87 -2.01 -13.30
CA ALA A 46 4.01 -1.42 -14.63
C ALA A 46 4.29 -2.51 -15.68
N PHE A 47 3.78 -2.31 -16.90
CA PHE A 47 4.13 -3.11 -18.07
C PHE A 47 4.91 -2.25 -19.05
N GLN A 48 6.14 -2.66 -19.37
CA GLN A 48 7.02 -1.90 -20.28
C GLN A 48 7.18 -0.41 -19.88
N GLY A 49 7.21 -0.14 -18.58
CA GLY A 49 7.30 1.22 -18.04
C GLY A 49 5.97 1.98 -17.96
N ILE A 50 4.89 1.44 -18.51
CA ILE A 50 3.53 2.00 -18.40
C ILE A 50 2.93 1.58 -17.07
N ARG A 51 2.63 2.52 -16.18
CA ARG A 51 2.05 2.22 -14.87
C ARG A 51 0.66 1.61 -15.03
N VAL A 52 0.39 0.59 -14.21
CA VAL A 52 -0.94 -0.02 -14.10
C VAL A 52 -1.92 0.91 -13.38
N HIS A 53 -1.41 1.74 -12.47
CA HIS A 53 -2.19 2.73 -11.73
C HIS A 53 -1.66 4.14 -12.00
N GLU A 54 -2.55 5.01 -12.45
CA GLU A 54 -2.24 6.38 -12.85
C GLU A 54 -2.33 7.35 -11.67
N SER A 55 -3.08 7.01 -10.61
CA SER A 55 -3.27 7.88 -9.45
C SER A 55 -3.12 7.16 -8.11
N ALA A 56 -2.78 7.90 -7.06
CA ALA A 56 -2.69 7.37 -5.69
C ALA A 56 -4.02 6.77 -5.22
N ALA A 57 -5.16 7.33 -5.66
CA ALA A 57 -6.49 6.78 -5.36
C ALA A 57 -6.69 5.38 -5.98
N GLN A 58 -6.23 5.17 -7.22
CA GLN A 58 -6.27 3.85 -7.86
C GLN A 58 -5.37 2.84 -7.14
N VAL A 59 -4.15 3.23 -6.76
CA VAL A 59 -3.24 2.37 -5.99
C VAL A 59 -3.86 2.00 -4.64
N ALA A 60 -4.41 2.97 -3.90
CA ALA A 60 -5.03 2.71 -2.60
C ALA A 60 -6.21 1.73 -2.70
N SER A 61 -7.05 1.87 -3.74
CA SER A 61 -8.15 0.93 -4.01
C SER A 61 -7.63 -0.48 -4.33
N ALA A 62 -6.56 -0.58 -5.12
CA ALA A 62 -5.94 -1.86 -5.47
C ALA A 62 -5.27 -2.55 -4.27
N ILE A 63 -4.60 -1.78 -3.39
CA ILE A 63 -4.08 -2.25 -2.10
C ILE A 63 -5.23 -2.84 -1.28
N GLU A 64 -6.32 -2.09 -1.08
CA GLU A 64 -7.41 -2.53 -0.22
C GLU A 64 -8.04 -3.82 -0.71
N LYS A 65 -8.37 -3.88 -2.02
CA LYS A 65 -8.93 -5.06 -2.66
C LYS A 65 -8.01 -6.28 -2.54
N THR A 66 -6.72 -6.09 -2.77
CA THR A 66 -5.75 -7.19 -2.76
C THR A 66 -5.51 -7.71 -1.35
N THR A 67 -5.36 -6.82 -0.37
CA THR A 67 -5.20 -7.20 1.03
C THR A 67 -6.39 -8.01 1.54
N ARG A 68 -7.63 -7.59 1.22
CA ARG A 68 -8.85 -8.35 1.55
C ARG A 68 -8.87 -9.75 0.91
N THR A 69 -8.29 -9.87 -0.28
CA THR A 69 -8.27 -11.13 -1.07
C THR A 69 -7.18 -12.08 -0.57
N LEU A 70 -5.95 -11.59 -0.43
CA LEU A 70 -4.77 -12.42 -0.12
C LEU A 70 -4.62 -12.72 1.37
N LYS A 71 -5.28 -11.92 2.23
CA LYS A 71 -5.35 -12.12 3.68
C LYS A 71 -3.97 -12.35 4.32
N PRO A 72 -3.09 -11.33 4.37
CA PRO A 72 -1.74 -11.48 4.92
C PRO A 72 -1.71 -11.87 6.40
N LEU A 73 -2.74 -11.51 7.17
CA LEU A 73 -2.82 -11.71 8.61
C LEU A 73 -3.72 -12.89 8.99
N ASN A 74 -3.50 -13.45 10.18
CA ASN A 74 -4.35 -14.52 10.71
C ASN A 74 -5.80 -14.08 11.01
N SER A 75 -6.08 -12.77 11.13
CA SER A 75 -7.42 -12.19 11.28
C SER A 75 -7.42 -10.69 10.90
N LYS A 76 -8.57 -10.01 11.01
CA LYS A 76 -8.74 -8.55 10.75
C LYS A 76 -8.19 -8.01 9.41
N ASN A 77 -8.12 -8.85 8.37
CA ASN A 77 -7.58 -8.45 7.07
C ASN A 77 -8.36 -7.30 6.41
N SER A 78 -9.66 -7.15 6.69
CA SER A 78 -10.46 -6.01 6.21
C SER A 78 -10.08 -4.69 6.86
N ASP A 79 -9.71 -4.72 8.15
CA ASP A 79 -9.28 -3.54 8.90
C ASP A 79 -7.85 -3.18 8.50
N PHE A 80 -6.98 -4.20 8.38
CA PHE A 80 -5.63 -4.02 7.87
C PHE A 80 -5.61 -3.45 6.45
N ALA A 81 -6.50 -3.91 5.57
CA ALA A 81 -6.64 -3.38 4.22
C ALA A 81 -6.94 -1.87 4.20
N GLN A 82 -7.83 -1.42 5.09
CA GLN A 82 -8.15 0.00 5.23
C GLN A 82 -6.97 0.78 5.82
N ALA A 83 -6.29 0.23 6.83
CA ALA A 83 -5.13 0.85 7.45
C ALA A 83 -3.98 1.06 6.45
N VAL A 84 -3.62 0.04 5.67
CA VAL A 84 -2.55 0.17 4.65
C VAL A 84 -2.94 1.19 3.58
N ALA A 85 -4.20 1.17 3.11
CA ALA A 85 -4.67 2.15 2.13
C ALA A 85 -4.66 3.58 2.68
N ALA A 86 -4.98 3.77 3.97
CA ALA A 86 -4.93 5.07 4.63
C ALA A 86 -3.49 5.57 4.79
N VAL A 87 -2.56 4.73 5.24
CA VAL A 87 -1.13 5.06 5.33
C VAL A 87 -0.57 5.44 3.95
N TYR A 88 -0.93 4.68 2.92
CA TYR A 88 -0.51 4.97 1.54
C TYR A 88 -1.02 6.33 1.05
N LYS A 89 -2.30 6.66 1.30
CA LYS A 89 -2.87 7.97 0.94
C LYS A 89 -2.15 9.11 1.66
N ALA A 90 -1.94 8.99 2.97
CA ALA A 90 -1.21 9.99 3.74
C ALA A 90 0.21 10.21 3.18
N TYR A 91 0.90 9.13 2.81
CA TYR A 91 2.21 9.21 2.17
C TYR A 91 2.17 9.93 0.81
N ALA A 92 1.14 9.66 0.00
CA ALA A 92 0.94 10.35 -1.27
C ALA A 92 0.68 11.85 -1.08
N ASP A 93 -0.11 12.23 -0.08
CA ASP A 93 -0.44 13.63 0.20
C ASP A 93 0.81 14.41 0.68
N THR A 94 1.64 13.84 1.56
CA THR A 94 2.90 14.46 1.99
C THR A 94 3.90 14.67 0.84
N THR A 95 3.88 13.78 -0.17
CA THR A 95 4.77 13.89 -1.32
C THR A 95 4.42 15.09 -2.21
N ILE A 96 3.14 15.51 -2.23
CA ILE A 96 2.69 16.69 -2.98
C ILE A 96 3.28 17.96 -2.34
N GLU A 97 3.24 18.08 -1.01
CA GLU A 97 3.74 19.26 -0.30
C GLU A 97 5.25 19.50 -0.47
N VAL A 98 6.06 18.44 -0.59
CA VAL A 98 7.52 18.56 -0.76
C VAL A 98 7.92 18.97 -2.18
N THR A 99 7.05 18.74 -3.17
CA THR A 99 7.34 19.10 -4.58
C THR A 99 7.10 20.58 -4.88
N GLU A 100 6.43 21.32 -3.98
CA GLU A 100 6.08 22.74 -4.16
C GLU A 100 7.07 23.73 -3.49
N ILE A 101 8.23 23.26 -3.01
CA ILE A 101 9.25 24.08 -2.31
C ILE A 101 10.52 24.22 -3.15
#